data_AF-A0A0P7AXJ4-F1
#
_entry.id   AF-A0A0P7AXJ4-F1
#
_cell.length_a   1.000
_cell.length_b   1.000
_cell.length_c   1.000
_cell.angle_alpha   90.00
_cell.angle_beta   90.00
_cell.angle_gamma   90.00
#
_symmetry.space_group_name_H-M   'P 1'
#
loop_
_entity.id
_entity.type
_entity.pdbx_description
1 polymer ?
#
loop_
_entity_poly.entity_id
_entity_poly.type
_entity_poly.pdbx_seq_one_letter_code
_entity_poly.pdbx_strand_id
1 'polypeptide(L)'
;MDKIAAHYGATVTYTKSLNKTANASGQSAFNIIVKNSKMLDTLSTGQTSTNIASMFFGGLPKEEQAACEVITVEIINSASGKSEKFKYDGHIVQTCYDQAKIFHGFSQALLAKDFDDIAEAMLPEYYTPTLADGIANYMVNLTDAHGTLQNYKLTGIGVITAKDNTRHYQYSGFMTFKDGYHRPYFVNGSVHSEDDEITGFLLEEGIRL
;
A
#
# COMPACT_ATOMS: atom_id res chain seq x y z
N MET A 1 -9.04 14.14 -0.79
CA MET A 1 -10.15 13.15 -0.79
C MET A 1 -10.38 12.58 -2.17
N ASP A 2 -10.40 13.44 -3.19
CA ASP A 2 -10.54 13.05 -4.60
C ASP A 2 -9.52 11.99 -5.03
N LYS A 3 -8.30 12.01 -4.46
CA LYS A 3 -7.31 10.96 -4.68
C LYS A 3 -7.79 9.56 -4.26
N ILE A 4 -8.37 9.40 -3.08
CA ILE A 4 -8.87 8.09 -2.60
C ILE A 4 -10.08 7.65 -3.45
N ALA A 5 -10.99 8.59 -3.73
CA ALA A 5 -12.17 8.34 -4.56
C ALA A 5 -11.78 7.87 -5.97
N ALA A 6 -10.86 8.57 -6.63
CA ALA A 6 -10.35 8.21 -7.96
C ALA A 6 -9.55 6.90 -7.93
N HIS A 7 -8.74 6.68 -6.89
CA HIS A 7 -7.89 5.50 -6.77
C HIS A 7 -8.69 4.20 -6.71
N TYR A 8 -9.78 4.19 -5.92
CA TYR A 8 -10.62 3.01 -5.75
C TYR A 8 -11.89 3.02 -6.60
N GLY A 9 -12.16 4.10 -7.35
CA GLY A 9 -13.47 4.29 -7.99
C GLY A 9 -14.60 4.26 -6.94
N ALA A 10 -14.44 5.02 -5.86
CA ALA A 10 -15.30 4.99 -4.68
C ALA A 10 -15.91 6.35 -4.37
N THR A 11 -17.00 6.34 -3.60
CA THR A 11 -17.49 7.54 -2.89
C THR A 11 -16.80 7.63 -1.54
N VAL A 12 -16.22 8.78 -1.22
CA VAL A 12 -15.48 9.01 0.04
C VAL A 12 -16.06 10.20 0.78
N THR A 13 -16.37 10.03 2.06
CA THR A 13 -16.69 11.13 2.98
C THR A 13 -15.76 11.08 4.19
N TYR A 14 -15.53 12.22 4.84
CA TYR A 14 -14.78 12.23 6.08
C TYR A 14 -15.30 13.29 7.05
N THR A 15 -15.03 13.07 8.35
CA THR A 15 -15.26 14.03 9.41
C THR A 15 -14.02 14.17 10.27
N LYS A 16 -13.76 15.39 10.75
CA LYS A 16 -12.72 15.69 11.72
C LYS A 16 -13.37 15.94 13.08
N SER A 17 -12.86 15.30 14.11
CA SER A 17 -13.21 15.54 15.52
C SER A 17 -11.97 16.00 16.27
N LEU A 18 -12.14 16.94 17.20
CA LEU A 18 -11.07 17.40 18.08
C LEU A 18 -11.23 16.73 19.44
N ASN A 19 -10.24 15.93 19.84
CA ASN A 19 -10.10 15.49 21.23
C ASN A 19 -9.53 16.66 22.01
N LYS A 20 -10.40 17.42 22.67
CA LYS A 20 -9.98 18.43 23.66
C LYS A 20 -9.82 17.76 25.02
N THR A 21 -8.62 17.26 25.32
CA THR A 21 -8.22 17.06 26.72
C THR A 21 -7.78 18.41 27.29
N ALA A 22 -8.08 18.65 28.57
CA ALA A 22 -8.10 19.98 29.20
C ALA A 22 -6.77 20.78 29.12
N ASN A 23 -5.64 20.17 28.74
CA ASN A 23 -4.31 20.78 28.76
C ASN A 23 -3.44 20.54 27.50
N ALA A 24 -4.00 20.17 26.34
CA ALA A 24 -3.20 19.95 25.13
C ALA A 24 -3.79 20.67 23.90
N SER A 25 -2.90 21.20 23.05
CA SER A 25 -3.20 21.61 21.67
C SER A 25 -4.05 20.51 21.02
N GLY A 26 -5.27 20.85 20.58
CA GLY A 26 -6.31 19.87 20.28
C GLY A 26 -5.83 18.76 19.34
N GLN A 27 -5.83 17.52 19.83
CA GLN A 27 -5.50 16.35 19.03
C GLN A 27 -6.64 16.05 18.05
N SER A 28 -6.30 15.71 16.81
CA SER A 28 -7.28 15.48 15.75
C SER A 28 -7.52 13.98 15.54
N ALA A 29 -8.79 13.60 15.53
CA ALA A 29 -9.24 12.28 15.10
C ALA A 29 -10.07 12.43 13.83
N PHE A 30 -9.83 11.56 12.85
CA PHE A 30 -10.53 11.56 11.56
C PHE A 30 -11.34 10.29 11.38
N ASN A 31 -12.56 10.42 10.85
CA ASN A 31 -13.37 9.28 10.42
C ASN A 31 -13.57 9.37 8.92
N ILE A 32 -13.27 8.30 8.19
CA ILE A 32 -13.36 8.21 6.74
C ILE A 32 -14.36 7.10 6.43
N ILE A 33 -15.33 7.37 5.57
CA ILE A 33 -16.27 6.37 5.07
C ILE A 33 -16.04 6.23 3.57
N VAL A 34 -15.80 5.00 3.12
CA VAL A 34 -15.57 4.65 1.72
C VAL A 34 -16.62 3.63 1.29
N LYS A 35 -17.32 3.91 0.19
CA LYS A 35 -18.41 3.07 -0.30
C LYS A 35 -18.52 3.10 -1.82
N ASN A 36 -19.40 2.26 -2.37
CA ASN A 36 -19.73 2.22 -3.80
C ASN A 36 -18.51 1.96 -4.70
N SER A 37 -17.65 1.00 -4.33
CA SER A 37 -16.54 0.57 -5.18
C SER A 37 -16.57 -0.94 -5.38
N LYS A 38 -16.69 -1.35 -6.65
CA LYS A 38 -16.57 -2.77 -7.03
C LYS A 38 -15.18 -3.35 -6.75
N MET A 39 -14.16 -2.50 -6.78
CA MET A 39 -12.79 -2.90 -6.50
C MET A 39 -12.61 -3.23 -5.02
N LEU A 40 -13.18 -2.43 -4.12
CA LEU A 40 -13.11 -2.71 -2.68
C LEU A 40 -13.84 -3.99 -2.27
N ASP A 41 -14.84 -4.42 -3.05
CA ASP A 41 -15.57 -5.67 -2.78
C ASP A 41 -14.73 -6.94 -2.96
N THR A 42 -13.61 -6.84 -3.69
CA THR A 42 -12.71 -7.98 -3.97
C THR A 42 -11.41 -7.95 -3.17
N LEU A 43 -11.11 -6.83 -2.51
CA LEU A 43 -9.86 -6.65 -1.78
C LEU A 43 -9.98 -7.04 -0.31
N SER A 44 -8.84 -7.36 0.32
CA SER A 44 -8.78 -7.54 1.78
C SER A 44 -9.09 -6.21 2.47
N THR A 45 -10.22 -6.14 3.17
CA THR A 45 -10.69 -4.92 3.84
C THR A 45 -9.66 -4.38 4.80
N GLY A 46 -9.05 -5.23 5.63
CA GLY A 46 -8.04 -4.84 6.62
C GLY A 46 -6.73 -4.26 6.05
N GLN A 47 -6.21 -4.81 4.94
CA GLN A 47 -5.04 -4.22 4.29
C GLN A 47 -5.40 -2.94 3.54
N THR A 48 -6.57 -2.92 2.91
CA THR A 48 -7.03 -1.80 2.09
C THR A 48 -7.37 -0.59 2.93
N SER A 49 -7.98 -0.78 4.11
CA SER A 49 -8.25 0.30 5.06
C SER A 49 -6.98 0.95 5.58
N THR A 50 -5.90 0.20 5.81
CA THR A 50 -4.58 0.76 6.17
C THR A 50 -4.04 1.66 5.04
N ASN A 51 -4.15 1.22 3.78
CA ASN A 51 -3.74 2.04 2.64
C ASN A 51 -4.61 3.31 2.51
N ILE A 52 -5.94 3.20 2.70
CA ILE A 52 -6.85 4.36 2.71
C ILE A 52 -6.45 5.36 3.80
N ALA A 53 -6.15 4.88 5.02
CA ALA A 53 -5.70 5.73 6.11
C ALA A 53 -4.38 6.44 5.77
N SER A 54 -3.41 5.72 5.20
CA SER A 54 -2.13 6.27 4.75
C SER A 54 -2.30 7.33 3.66
N MET A 55 -3.11 7.06 2.64
CA MET A 55 -3.44 8.03 1.58
C MET A 55 -4.13 9.27 2.13
N PHE A 56 -5.00 9.11 3.13
CA PHE A 56 -5.66 10.23 3.79
C PHE A 56 -4.64 11.09 4.54
N PHE A 57 -3.81 10.47 5.38
CA PHE A 57 -2.75 11.13 6.14
C PHE A 57 -1.78 11.90 5.23
N GLY A 58 -1.30 11.27 4.16
CA GLY A 58 -0.43 11.91 3.17
C GLY A 58 -1.08 13.08 2.41
N GLY A 59 -2.42 13.17 2.43
CA GLY A 59 -3.18 14.28 1.87
C GLY A 59 -3.44 15.43 2.85
N LEU A 60 -3.13 15.26 4.14
CA LEU A 60 -3.30 16.30 5.16
C LEU A 60 -2.20 17.37 5.08
N PRO A 61 -2.48 18.63 5.47
CA PRO A 61 -1.44 19.62 5.74
C PRO A 61 -0.45 19.13 6.80
N LYS A 62 0.80 19.57 6.74
CA LYS A 62 1.86 19.14 7.68
C LYS A 62 1.52 19.36 9.15
N GLU A 63 0.83 20.45 9.48
CA GLU A 63 0.35 20.73 10.83
C GLU A 63 -0.70 19.71 11.30
N GLU A 64 -1.58 19.27 10.40
CA GLU A 64 -2.59 18.25 10.71
C GLU A 64 -1.98 16.85 10.76
N GLN A 65 -0.95 16.56 9.96
CA GLN A 65 -0.17 15.32 10.07
C GLN A 65 0.44 15.20 11.47
N ALA A 66 1.09 16.26 11.96
CA ALA A 66 1.72 16.28 13.29
C ALA A 66 0.71 16.18 14.45
N ALA A 67 -0.54 16.64 14.26
CA ALA A 67 -1.59 16.60 15.27
C ALA A 67 -2.56 15.40 15.11
N CYS A 68 -2.31 14.51 14.15
CA CYS A 68 -3.17 13.37 13.86
C CYS A 68 -2.93 12.25 14.88
N GLU A 69 -3.91 12.01 15.74
CA GLU A 69 -3.84 10.96 16.77
C GLU A 69 -4.44 9.65 16.25
N VAL A 70 -5.57 9.74 15.53
CA VAL A 70 -6.35 8.59 15.14
C VAL A 70 -6.96 8.80 13.76
N ILE A 71 -6.90 7.77 12.93
CA ILE A 71 -7.71 7.66 11.71
C ILE A 71 -8.57 6.41 11.80
N THR A 72 -9.87 6.59 11.63
CA THR A 72 -10.84 5.49 11.54
C THR A 72 -11.35 5.38 10.12
N VAL A 73 -11.23 4.20 9.52
CA VAL A 73 -11.69 3.90 8.17
C VAL A 73 -12.85 2.93 8.23
N GLU A 74 -13.97 3.31 7.63
CA GLU A 74 -15.15 2.49 7.44
C GLU A 74 -15.30 2.17 5.96
N ILE A 75 -15.29 0.87 5.61
CA ILE A 75 -15.49 0.40 4.23
C ILE A 75 -16.86 -0.27 4.17
N ILE A 76 -17.71 0.21 3.27
CA ILE A 76 -19.05 -0.36 3.02
C ILE A 76 -19.01 -1.13 1.70
N ASN A 77 -19.16 -2.45 1.78
CA ASN A 77 -19.20 -3.34 0.64
C ASN A 77 -20.40 -2.99 -0.27
N SER A 78 -20.15 -2.78 -1.55
CA SER A 78 -21.14 -2.24 -2.48
C SER A 78 -22.22 -3.25 -2.85
N ALA A 79 -21.89 -4.54 -2.85
CA ALA A 79 -22.83 -5.62 -3.15
C ALA A 79 -23.72 -5.99 -1.96
N SER A 80 -23.17 -6.05 -0.75
CA SER A 80 -23.86 -6.56 0.45
C SER A 80 -24.33 -5.48 1.42
N GLY A 81 -23.82 -4.25 1.31
CA GLY A 81 -24.07 -3.16 2.25
C GLY A 81 -23.44 -3.36 3.63
N LYS A 82 -22.68 -4.45 3.84
CA LYS A 82 -21.98 -4.70 5.11
C LYS A 82 -20.86 -3.67 5.30
N SER A 83 -20.72 -3.20 6.53
CA SER A 83 -19.71 -2.22 6.94
C SER A 83 -18.66 -2.88 7.82
N GLU A 84 -17.39 -2.60 7.53
CA GLU A 84 -16.25 -2.97 8.36
C GLU A 84 -15.47 -1.72 8.75
N LYS A 85 -15.12 -1.60 10.02
CA LYS A 85 -14.52 -0.40 10.60
C LYS A 85 -13.19 -0.72 11.26
N PHE A 86 -12.17 0.04 10.89
CA PHE A 86 -10.79 -0.12 11.36
C PHE A 86 -10.30 1.18 11.96
N LYS A 87 -9.64 1.10 13.11
CA LYS A 87 -9.09 2.26 13.82
C LYS A 87 -7.57 2.14 13.87
N TYR A 88 -6.89 3.21 13.47
CA TYR A 88 -5.44 3.27 13.40
C TYR A 88 -4.92 4.42 14.25
N ASP A 89 -3.80 4.16 14.93
CA ASP A 89 -2.99 5.19 15.57
C ASP A 89 -2.25 6.01 14.49
N GLY A 90 -2.20 7.33 14.68
CA GLY A 90 -1.59 8.26 13.73
C GLY A 90 -0.11 7.97 13.46
N HIS A 91 0.65 7.54 14.46
CA HIS A 91 2.05 7.15 14.29
C HIS A 91 2.18 5.94 13.37
N ILE A 92 1.33 4.92 13.55
CA ILE A 92 1.32 3.74 12.69
C ILE A 92 0.99 4.13 11.24
N VAL A 93 0.00 5.02 11.04
CA VAL A 93 -0.37 5.49 9.70
C VAL A 93 0.76 6.29 9.06
N GLN A 94 1.43 7.15 9.83
CA GLN A 94 2.61 7.89 9.37
C GLN A 94 3.70 6.94 8.91
N THR A 95 4.06 5.93 9.72
CA THR A 95 5.08 4.94 9.33
C THR A 95 4.69 4.24 8.03
N CYS A 96 3.43 3.82 7.89
CA CYS A 96 2.95 3.20 6.64
C CYS A 96 3.01 4.16 5.45
N TYR A 97 2.74 5.46 5.64
CA TYR A 97 2.86 6.48 4.60
C TYR A 97 4.31 6.69 4.17
N ASP A 98 5.22 6.84 5.13
CA ASP A 98 6.63 7.07 4.86
C ASP A 98 7.27 5.84 4.18
N GLN A 99 6.91 4.64 4.61
CA GLN A 99 7.44 3.38 4.08
C GLN A 99 6.79 2.94 2.76
N ALA A 100 5.64 3.50 2.36
CA ALA A 100 5.04 3.24 1.04
C ALA A 100 5.94 3.66 -0.12
N LYS A 101 6.97 4.51 0.12
CA LYS A 101 7.99 4.84 -0.87
C LYS A 101 8.75 3.61 -1.38
N ILE A 102 8.90 2.56 -0.58
CA ILE A 102 9.55 1.30 -0.98
C ILE A 102 8.77 0.66 -2.12
N PHE A 103 7.44 0.52 -1.93
CA PHE A 103 6.56 0.01 -2.99
C PHE A 103 6.60 0.89 -4.24
N HIS A 104 6.57 2.22 -4.06
CA HIS A 104 6.62 3.14 -5.19
C HIS A 104 7.95 3.06 -5.96
N GLY A 105 9.08 2.99 -5.26
CA GLY A 105 10.40 2.83 -5.85
C GLY A 105 10.50 1.55 -6.67
N PHE A 106 10.19 0.41 -6.06
CA PHE A 106 10.15 -0.88 -6.74
C PHE A 106 9.25 -0.85 -7.99
N SER A 107 8.05 -0.29 -7.87
CA SER A 107 7.08 -0.29 -8.96
C SER A 107 7.44 0.70 -10.08
N GLN A 108 8.13 1.79 -9.76
CA GLN A 108 8.70 2.70 -10.77
C GLN A 108 9.86 2.03 -11.52
N ALA A 109 10.71 1.30 -10.81
CA ALA A 109 11.80 0.55 -11.41
C ALA A 109 11.28 -0.52 -12.39
N LEU A 110 10.19 -1.23 -12.05
CA LEU A 110 9.48 -2.12 -12.98
C LEU A 110 8.97 -1.40 -14.24
N LEU A 111 8.40 -0.19 -14.10
CA LEU A 111 7.92 0.62 -15.23
C LEU A 111 9.08 1.09 -16.12
N ALA A 112 10.18 1.53 -15.50
CA ALA A 112 11.38 1.99 -16.17
C ALA A 112 12.20 0.84 -16.79
N LYS A 113 11.89 -0.41 -16.44
CA LYS A 113 12.69 -1.61 -16.73
C LYS A 113 14.10 -1.54 -16.15
N ASP A 114 14.22 -0.86 -15.01
CA ASP A 114 15.46 -0.75 -14.25
C ASP A 114 15.50 -1.85 -13.18
N PHE A 115 15.83 -3.06 -13.59
CA PHE A 115 15.77 -4.23 -12.70
C PHE A 115 16.99 -4.33 -11.79
N ASP A 116 18.08 -3.65 -12.15
CA ASP A 116 19.28 -3.54 -11.32
C ASP A 116 18.99 -2.67 -10.09
N ASP A 117 18.28 -1.55 -10.26
CA ASP A 117 17.80 -0.71 -9.15
C ASP A 117 16.99 -1.52 -8.11
N ILE A 118 16.15 -2.45 -8.59
CA ILE A 118 15.39 -3.34 -7.69
C ILE A 118 16.33 -4.26 -6.93
N ALA A 119 17.29 -4.87 -7.63
CA ALA A 119 18.21 -5.82 -7.04
C ALA A 119 19.14 -5.14 -6.01
N GLU A 120 19.62 -3.94 -6.29
CA GLU A 120 20.46 -3.14 -5.39
C GLU A 120 19.71 -2.64 -4.15
N ALA A 121 18.40 -2.39 -4.25
CA ALA A 121 17.56 -1.99 -3.12
C ALA A 121 17.15 -3.16 -2.20
N MET A 122 17.50 -4.39 -2.54
CA MET A 122 17.26 -5.55 -1.68
C MET A 122 18.21 -5.55 -0.48
N LEU A 123 17.69 -5.96 0.67
CA LEU A 123 18.50 -6.34 1.81
C LEU A 123 19.56 -7.38 1.37
N PRO A 124 20.85 -7.22 1.77
CA PRO A 124 21.95 -8.05 1.26
C PRO A 124 21.74 -9.56 1.43
N GLU A 125 21.01 -9.98 2.47
CA GLU A 125 20.70 -11.39 2.72
C GLU A 125 19.70 -12.01 1.72
N TYR A 126 18.90 -11.19 1.03
CA TYR A 126 17.94 -11.63 0.01
C TYR A 126 18.43 -11.36 -1.43
N TYR A 127 19.55 -10.66 -1.60
CA TYR A 127 20.14 -10.40 -2.91
C TYR A 127 20.71 -11.68 -3.53
N THR A 128 20.54 -11.83 -4.84
CA THR A 128 21.26 -12.83 -5.64
C THR A 128 21.78 -12.21 -6.93
N PRO A 129 22.94 -12.62 -7.46
CA PRO A 129 23.47 -12.05 -8.70
C PRO A 129 22.56 -12.22 -9.94
N THR A 130 21.61 -13.15 -9.89
CA THR A 130 20.66 -13.43 -10.97
C THR A 130 19.30 -12.77 -10.76
N LEU A 131 19.14 -11.95 -9.73
CA LEU A 131 17.83 -11.38 -9.36
C LEU A 131 17.29 -10.45 -10.45
N ALA A 132 18.11 -9.51 -10.92
CA ALA A 132 17.73 -8.56 -11.98
C ALA A 132 17.32 -9.30 -13.26
N ASP A 133 18.11 -10.29 -13.69
CA ASP A 133 17.80 -11.16 -14.84
C ASP A 133 16.48 -11.93 -14.65
N GLY A 134 16.23 -12.44 -13.44
CA GLY A 134 14.99 -13.14 -13.10
C GLY A 134 13.77 -12.24 -13.24
N ILE A 135 13.83 -11.03 -12.71
CA ILE A 135 12.76 -10.02 -12.84
C ILE A 135 12.59 -9.62 -14.31
N ALA A 136 13.69 -9.40 -15.03
CA ALA A 136 13.67 -9.02 -16.44
C ALA A 136 12.95 -10.07 -17.30
N ASN A 137 13.35 -11.34 -17.16
CA ASN A 137 12.73 -12.46 -17.87
C ASN A 137 11.24 -12.59 -17.54
N TYR A 138 10.87 -12.42 -16.27
CA TYR A 138 9.47 -12.42 -15.86
C TYR A 138 8.66 -11.30 -16.55
N MET A 139 9.20 -10.08 -16.55
CA MET A 139 8.54 -8.92 -17.15
C MET A 139 8.48 -8.99 -18.68
N VAL A 140 9.45 -9.61 -19.33
CA VAL A 140 9.42 -9.90 -20.78
C VAL A 140 8.25 -10.83 -21.08
N ASN A 141 8.09 -11.94 -20.35
CA ASN A 141 6.98 -12.86 -20.57
C ASN A 141 5.61 -12.19 -20.42
N LEU A 142 5.44 -11.35 -19.39
CA LEU A 142 4.21 -10.57 -19.23
C LEU A 142 4.01 -9.55 -20.35
N THR A 143 5.09 -8.90 -20.79
CA THR A 143 5.03 -7.89 -21.87
C THR A 143 4.68 -8.53 -23.21
N ASP A 144 5.21 -9.71 -23.50
CA ASP A 144 4.93 -10.45 -24.73
C ASP A 144 3.47 -10.93 -24.77
N ALA A 145 2.91 -11.31 -23.62
CA ALA A 145 1.53 -11.79 -23.51
C ALA A 145 0.49 -10.64 -23.49
N HIS A 146 0.78 -9.54 -22.78
CA HIS A 146 -0.22 -8.52 -22.42
C HIS A 146 0.13 -7.11 -22.93
N GLY A 147 1.23 -6.99 -23.68
CA GLY A 147 1.79 -5.72 -24.11
C GLY A 147 2.53 -5.00 -22.98
N THR A 148 2.99 -3.77 -23.24
CA THR A 148 3.81 -3.01 -22.28
C THR A 148 3.08 -2.69 -20.98
N LEU A 149 3.77 -2.84 -19.84
CA LEU A 149 3.33 -2.30 -18.56
C LEU A 149 3.02 -0.80 -18.69
N GLN A 150 1.85 -0.36 -18.23
CA GLN A 150 1.38 1.03 -18.33
C GLN A 150 1.42 1.76 -17.00
N ASN A 151 1.00 1.10 -15.93
CA ASN A 151 0.99 1.68 -14.60
C ASN A 151 0.97 0.60 -13.53
N TYR A 152 1.02 1.04 -12.28
CA TYR A 152 0.78 0.23 -11.10
C TYR A 152 -0.14 0.96 -10.12
N LYS A 153 -0.69 0.23 -9.16
CA LYS A 153 -1.53 0.79 -8.09
C LYS A 153 -1.32 0.04 -6.79
N LEU A 154 -0.93 0.76 -5.72
CA LEU A 154 -0.91 0.24 -4.34
C LEU A 154 -2.35 0.08 -3.83
N THR A 155 -2.74 -1.09 -3.35
CA THR A 155 -4.10 -1.37 -2.89
C THR A 155 -4.21 -1.72 -1.42
N GLY A 156 -3.15 -2.23 -0.80
CA GLY A 156 -3.18 -2.62 0.59
C GLY A 156 -1.82 -2.51 1.26
N ILE A 157 -1.86 -2.27 2.57
CA ILE A 157 -0.69 -2.28 3.44
C ILE A 157 -1.03 -3.19 4.63
N GLY A 158 -0.21 -4.20 4.85
CA GLY A 158 -0.33 -5.13 5.96
C GLY A 158 1.00 -5.32 6.68
N VAL A 159 0.96 -6.10 7.75
CA VAL A 159 2.16 -6.62 8.40
C VAL A 159 2.09 -8.13 8.34
N ILE A 160 3.16 -8.76 7.87
CA ILE A 160 3.34 -10.21 7.88
C ILE A 160 4.42 -10.57 8.90
N THR A 161 4.34 -11.79 9.42
CA THR A 161 5.37 -12.37 10.29
C THR A 161 6.01 -13.53 9.53
N ALA A 162 7.31 -13.45 9.29
CA ALA A 162 8.10 -14.50 8.69
C ALA A 162 8.29 -15.68 9.67
N LYS A 163 8.81 -16.81 9.15
CA LYS A 163 8.95 -18.06 9.93
C LYS A 163 9.89 -17.95 11.12
N ASP A 164 10.82 -17.01 11.08
CA ASP A 164 11.77 -16.66 12.13
C ASP A 164 11.18 -15.68 13.17
N ASN A 165 9.89 -15.34 13.06
CA ASN A 165 9.17 -14.32 13.82
C ASN A 165 9.54 -12.86 13.50
N THR A 166 10.32 -12.62 12.46
CA THR A 166 10.59 -11.26 11.97
C THR A 166 9.32 -10.68 11.34
N ARG A 167 9.02 -9.42 11.60
CA ARG A 167 7.86 -8.73 11.02
C ARG A 167 8.30 -7.92 9.80
N HIS A 168 7.47 -7.91 8.76
CA HIS A 168 7.68 -7.10 7.56
C HIS A 168 6.42 -6.33 7.23
N TYR A 169 6.56 -5.11 6.71
CA TYR A 169 5.47 -4.49 5.99
C TYR A 169 5.25 -5.24 4.69
N GLN A 170 4.01 -5.56 4.36
CA GLN A 170 3.63 -6.11 3.06
C GLN A 170 2.74 -5.10 2.34
N TYR A 171 3.19 -4.69 1.17
CA TYR A 171 2.47 -3.83 0.24
C TYR A 171 1.86 -4.70 -0.83
N SER A 172 0.55 -4.61 -1.03
CA SER A 172 -0.17 -5.32 -2.09
C SER A 172 -0.65 -4.34 -3.14
N GLY A 173 -0.48 -4.67 -4.41
CA GLY A 173 -0.91 -3.83 -5.51
C GLY A 173 -1.21 -4.60 -6.77
N PHE A 174 -1.49 -3.88 -7.86
CA PHE A 174 -1.59 -4.48 -9.18
C PHE A 174 -0.88 -3.64 -10.24
N MET A 175 -0.32 -4.34 -11.21
CA MET A 175 0.19 -3.80 -12.46
C MET A 175 -0.93 -3.77 -13.50
N THR A 176 -0.94 -2.78 -14.38
CA THR A 176 -1.86 -2.73 -15.53
C THR A 176 -1.06 -2.72 -16.82
N PHE A 177 -1.36 -3.66 -17.70
CA PHE A 177 -0.73 -3.80 -19.01
C PHE A 177 -1.58 -3.16 -20.11
N LYS A 178 -0.99 -3.02 -21.30
CA LYS A 178 -1.59 -2.29 -22.43
C LYS A 178 -2.92 -2.87 -22.89
N ASP A 179 -3.08 -4.19 -22.84
CA ASP A 179 -4.32 -4.90 -23.18
C ASP A 179 -5.42 -4.77 -22.09
N GLY A 180 -5.13 -4.10 -20.97
CA GLY A 180 -6.03 -3.99 -19.83
C GLY A 180 -5.90 -5.13 -18.82
N TYR A 181 -4.97 -6.06 -19.01
CA TYR A 181 -4.68 -7.11 -18.04
C TYR A 181 -4.15 -6.51 -16.73
N HIS A 182 -4.69 -6.99 -15.61
CA HIS A 182 -4.26 -6.61 -14.27
C HIS A 182 -3.56 -7.77 -13.57
N ARG A 183 -2.35 -7.52 -13.07
CA ARG A 183 -1.53 -8.52 -12.38
C ARG A 183 -1.33 -8.12 -10.91
N PRO A 184 -1.86 -8.85 -9.91
CA PRO A 184 -1.53 -8.59 -8.53
C PRO A 184 -0.07 -8.90 -8.23
N TYR A 185 0.54 -8.16 -7.31
CA TYR A 185 1.89 -8.39 -6.81
C TYR A 185 2.06 -7.84 -5.40
N PHE A 186 3.12 -8.29 -4.73
CA PHE A 186 3.47 -7.86 -3.38
C PHE A 186 4.92 -7.40 -3.30
N VAL A 187 5.18 -6.42 -2.44
CA VAL A 187 6.53 -5.99 -2.05
C VAL A 187 6.57 -6.00 -0.53
N ASN A 188 7.63 -6.54 0.05
CA ASN A 188 7.86 -6.54 1.48
C ASN A 188 8.99 -5.56 1.81
N GLY A 189 8.79 -4.77 2.86
CA GLY A 189 9.80 -3.87 3.42
C GLY A 189 10.08 -4.17 4.88
N SER A 190 11.22 -3.67 5.37
CA SER A 190 11.55 -3.72 6.79
C SER A 190 10.48 -3.01 7.63
N VAL A 191 10.20 -3.50 8.84
CA VAL A 191 9.35 -2.75 9.80
C VAL A 191 10.14 -1.67 10.55
N HIS A 192 11.45 -1.63 10.36
CA HIS A 192 12.29 -0.57 10.90
C HIS A 192 12.18 0.64 9.97
N SER A 193 11.59 1.72 10.48
CA SER A 193 11.27 2.91 9.68
C SER A 193 12.47 3.65 9.10
N GLU A 194 13.68 3.36 9.62
CA GLU A 194 14.95 3.93 9.16
C GLU A 194 15.54 3.15 7.97
N ASP A 195 15.06 1.92 7.74
CA ASP A 195 15.53 1.06 6.66
C ASP A 195 14.59 1.23 5.45
N ASP A 196 15.16 1.65 4.33
CA ASP A 196 14.46 1.78 3.05
C ASP A 196 14.62 0.53 2.17
N GLU A 197 14.87 -0.61 2.82
CA GLU A 197 15.30 -1.83 2.14
C GLU A 197 14.15 -2.78 1.86
N ILE A 198 14.23 -3.45 0.71
CA ILE A 198 13.28 -4.48 0.29
C ILE A 198 13.69 -5.80 0.92
N THR A 199 12.78 -6.40 1.69
CA THR A 199 12.99 -7.72 2.34
C THR A 199 12.46 -8.87 1.49
N GLY A 200 11.77 -8.58 0.40
CA GLY A 200 11.25 -9.57 -0.53
C GLY A 200 10.16 -9.00 -1.43
N PHE A 201 9.78 -9.75 -2.45
CA PHE A 201 8.65 -9.41 -3.31
C PHE A 201 8.08 -10.68 -3.95
N LEU A 202 6.85 -10.57 -4.48
CA LEU A 202 6.20 -11.64 -5.22
C LEU A 202 5.49 -11.05 -6.44
N LEU A 203 5.99 -11.39 -7.64
CA LEU A 203 5.39 -11.03 -8.93
C LEU A 203 4.52 -12.16 -9.50
N GLU A 204 4.72 -13.40 -9.03
CA GLU A 204 4.03 -14.60 -9.49
C GLU A 204 2.83 -15.00 -8.61
N GLU A 205 1.84 -15.70 -9.18
CA GLU A 205 0.85 -16.42 -8.37
C GLU A 205 1.48 -17.74 -7.97
N GLY A 206 1.95 -17.84 -6.72
CA GLY A 206 2.65 -19.03 -6.25
C GLY A 206 3.04 -19.01 -4.77
N ILE A 207 2.14 -19.57 -3.95
CA ILE A 207 2.29 -20.10 -2.58
C ILE A 207 2.55 -19.10 -1.44
N ARG A 208 1.48 -18.96 -0.64
CA ARG A 208 1.46 -18.49 0.75
C ARG A 208 2.47 -19.30 1.59
N LEU A 209 3.39 -18.62 2.27
CA LEU A 209 4.10 -19.18 3.42
C LEU A 209 3.22 -19.11 4.67
#